data_AF-A0A6J8DVW1-F1
#
_entry.id   AF-A0A6J8DVW1-F1
#
_cell.length_a   1.000
_cell.length_b   1.000
_cell.length_c   1.000
_cell.angle_alpha   90.00
_cell.angle_beta   90.00
_cell.angle_gamma   90.00
#
_symmetry.space_group_name_H-M   'P 1'
#
loop_
_entity.id
_entity.type
_entity.pdbx_description
1 polymer ?
#
loop_
_entity_poly.entity_id
_entity_poly.type
_entity_poly.pdbx_seq_one_letter_code
_entity_poly.pdbx_strand_id
1 'polypeptide(L)'
;MSKDIDNFPVQLDKFNHQTIPFWTGYNSTLSEFRHEFAVVSYAPIVDAKPSDMSTVNTTMKRCSDMTKSMGQSYSNQTFDQQLYAIAKQVEWAMPETFKTHIIRLGGFHTLSCFIASIGKLWGDGGLKDLLIDPSVYAAGTVDQMMCGKQFNRAVRALTVVYEALVALWLSAFFLWCRDNDLMASFPDRFWSLMSEVVSNFKSDKDNNKSVNEALIVVRTILMPRLEEFRQWGCQLSPVFK
;
A
#
# COMPACT_ATOMS: atom_id res chain seq x y z
N MET A 1 -30.05 24.82 14.14
CA MET A 1 -29.34 24.53 15.40
C MET A 1 -28.10 23.74 15.02
N SER A 2 -26.92 24.27 15.32
CA SER A 2 -25.63 23.94 14.69
C SER A 2 -25.35 22.43 14.68
N LYS A 3 -25.15 21.88 13.48
CA LYS A 3 -24.64 20.52 13.28
C LYS A 3 -23.11 20.62 13.32
N ASP A 4 -22.54 20.61 14.52
CA ASP A 4 -21.10 20.64 14.70
C ASP A 4 -20.52 19.27 14.33
N ILE A 5 -20.27 19.08 13.02
CA ILE A 5 -19.41 18.04 12.45
C ILE A 5 -17.97 18.17 13.00
N ASP A 6 -17.62 19.34 13.53
CA ASP A 6 -16.30 19.66 14.07
C ASP A 6 -15.97 18.96 15.41
N ASN A 7 -16.91 18.28 16.07
CA ASN A 7 -16.67 17.61 17.38
C ASN A 7 -16.58 16.07 17.32
N PHE A 8 -16.35 15.48 16.14
CA PHE A 8 -16.12 14.02 16.02
C PHE A 8 -14.64 13.63 16.19
N PRO A 9 -14.34 12.47 16.81
CA PRO A 9 -12.98 12.06 17.17
C PRO A 9 -12.05 11.73 16.00
N VAL A 10 -12.55 11.69 14.76
CA VAL A 10 -11.71 11.60 13.55
C VAL A 10 -11.70 12.97 12.87
N GLN A 11 -11.04 13.93 13.51
CA GLN A 11 -10.61 15.13 12.81
C GLN A 11 -9.44 14.73 11.91
N LEU A 12 -9.64 14.78 10.59
CA LEU A 12 -8.52 14.82 9.67
C LEU A 12 -7.74 16.09 10.03
N ASP A 13 -6.55 15.90 10.60
CA ASP A 13 -5.68 17.00 10.99
C ASP A 13 -5.58 17.97 9.80
N LYS A 14 -5.87 19.27 10.04
CA LYS A 14 -5.78 20.33 9.02
C LYS A 14 -4.35 20.57 8.51
N PHE A 15 -3.40 19.75 8.95
CA PHE A 15 -1.98 19.91 8.74
C PHE A 15 -1.51 18.94 7.67
N ASN A 16 -0.97 19.50 6.57
CA ASN A 16 -0.24 18.80 5.50
C ASN A 16 1.09 18.17 5.99
N HIS A 17 1.23 17.88 7.28
CA HIS A 17 2.45 17.34 7.89
C HIS A 17 2.24 15.87 8.23
N GLN A 18 2.60 15.00 7.28
CA GLN A 18 2.65 13.56 7.53
C GLN A 18 3.79 13.26 8.51
N THR A 19 3.47 13.04 9.78
CA THR A 19 4.45 12.72 10.83
C THR A 19 4.78 11.23 10.90
N ILE A 20 3.92 10.37 10.34
CA ILE A 20 4.06 8.91 10.37
C ILE A 20 4.60 8.43 9.02
N PRO A 21 5.73 7.72 8.95
CA PRO A 21 6.22 7.18 7.70
C PRO A 21 5.23 6.18 7.11
N PHE A 22 5.20 6.06 5.78
CA PHE A 22 4.45 5.01 5.09
C PHE A 22 4.89 3.61 5.55
N TRP A 23 4.08 2.59 5.24
CA TRP A 23 4.23 1.20 5.66
C TRP A 23 5.68 0.70 5.77
N THR A 24 6.52 0.92 4.77
CA THR A 24 7.93 0.49 4.81
C THR A 24 8.70 1.16 5.93
N GLY A 25 8.65 2.49 6.02
CA GLY A 25 9.32 3.21 7.11
C GLY A 25 8.73 2.88 8.48
N TYR A 26 7.40 2.70 8.56
CA TYR A 26 6.70 2.25 9.76
C TYR A 26 7.25 0.90 10.26
N ASN A 27 7.33 -0.11 9.39
CA ASN A 27 7.84 -1.43 9.78
C ASN A 27 9.35 -1.39 10.06
N SER A 28 10.12 -0.56 9.36
CA SER A 28 11.54 -0.40 9.65
C SER A 28 11.80 0.21 11.03
N THR A 29 10.95 1.14 11.51
CA THR A 29 11.11 1.73 12.85
C THR A 29 10.74 0.77 13.97
N LEU A 30 9.82 -0.17 13.72
CA LEU A 30 9.37 -1.16 14.71
C LEU A 30 10.22 -2.44 14.73
N SER A 31 11.01 -2.67 13.68
CA SER A 31 11.84 -3.88 13.58
C SER A 31 12.96 -3.85 14.63
N GLU A 32 12.95 -4.81 15.54
CA GLU A 32 14.08 -5.09 16.44
C GLU A 32 15.30 -5.63 15.67
N PHE A 33 15.06 -6.23 14.50
CA PHE A 33 16.10 -6.74 13.63
C PHE A 33 16.64 -5.60 12.75
N ARG A 34 17.87 -5.17 13.04
CA ARG A 34 18.64 -4.30 12.15
C ARG A 34 19.32 -5.19 11.11
N HIS A 35 18.76 -5.22 9.90
CA HIS A 35 19.45 -5.83 8.77
C HIS A 35 20.78 -5.12 8.53
N GLU A 36 21.79 -5.88 8.07
CA GLU A 36 23.01 -5.29 7.52
C GLU A 36 22.66 -4.30 6.40
N PHE A 37 23.44 -3.24 6.28
CA PHE A 37 23.20 -2.20 5.27
C PHE A 37 23.18 -2.82 3.87
N ALA A 38 22.04 -2.70 3.19
CA ALA A 38 21.95 -3.03 1.78
C ALA A 38 22.62 -1.91 0.96
N VAL A 39 23.71 -2.23 0.28
CA VAL A 39 24.33 -1.31 -0.68
C VAL A 39 23.65 -1.51 -2.04
N VAL A 40 22.99 -0.47 -2.51
CA VAL A 40 22.43 -0.45 -3.87
C VAL A 40 23.54 -0.06 -4.84
N SER A 41 23.86 -0.95 -5.78
CA SER A 41 24.78 -0.68 -6.87
C SER A 41 24.12 -0.95 -8.21
N TYR A 42 24.59 -0.24 -9.24
CA TYR A 42 24.12 -0.43 -10.60
C TYR A 42 25.04 -1.41 -11.33
N ALA A 43 24.45 -2.42 -11.96
CA ALA A 43 25.19 -3.29 -12.87
C ALA A 43 25.61 -2.52 -14.13
N PRO A 44 26.74 -2.89 -14.77
CA PRO A 44 27.14 -2.29 -16.04
C PRO A 44 26.07 -2.44 -17.11
N ILE A 45 25.84 -1.37 -17.88
CA ILE A 45 24.88 -1.37 -19.00
C ILE A 45 25.30 -2.41 -20.04
N VAL A 46 24.32 -3.13 -20.56
CA VAL A 46 24.50 -4.00 -21.73
C VAL A 46 23.98 -3.23 -22.94
N ASP A 47 24.90 -2.78 -23.80
CA ASP A 47 24.57 -2.06 -25.03
C ASP A 47 24.12 -3.05 -26.12
N ALA A 48 22.93 -3.60 -25.95
CA ALA A 48 22.29 -4.51 -26.88
C ALA A 48 20.77 -4.47 -26.71
N LYS A 49 20.04 -4.96 -27.70
CA LYS A 49 18.58 -5.00 -27.65
C LYS A 49 18.13 -5.92 -26.50
N PRO A 50 17.28 -5.44 -25.55
CA PRO A 50 16.88 -6.22 -24.39
C PRO A 50 16.14 -7.51 -24.73
N SER A 51 15.38 -7.51 -25.83
CA SER A 51 14.60 -8.68 -26.28
C SER A 51 15.44 -9.79 -26.91
N ASP A 52 16.73 -9.56 -27.15
CA ASP A 52 17.56 -10.58 -27.77
C ASP A 52 17.95 -11.63 -26.73
N MET A 53 17.80 -12.90 -27.10
CA MET A 53 18.06 -14.01 -26.18
C MET A 53 19.51 -14.04 -25.68
N SER A 54 20.47 -13.61 -26.52
CA SER A 54 21.87 -13.42 -26.15
C SER A 54 22.03 -12.35 -25.06
N THR A 55 21.35 -11.21 -25.19
CA THR A 55 21.34 -10.14 -24.18
C THR A 55 20.82 -10.65 -22.85
N VAL A 56 19.69 -11.36 -22.84
CA VAL A 56 19.10 -11.94 -21.61
C VAL A 56 20.03 -12.98 -20.99
N ASN A 57 20.65 -13.84 -21.80
CA ASN A 57 21.64 -14.81 -21.31
C ASN A 57 22.85 -14.11 -20.66
N THR A 58 23.40 -13.08 -21.31
CA THR A 58 24.50 -12.30 -20.77
C THR A 58 24.14 -11.62 -19.45
N THR A 59 22.95 -11.02 -19.35
CA THR A 59 22.51 -10.35 -18.10
C THR A 59 22.31 -11.36 -16.97
N MET A 60 21.72 -12.53 -17.25
CA MET A 60 21.56 -13.62 -16.27
C MET A 60 22.91 -14.16 -15.79
N LYS A 61 23.86 -14.41 -16.69
CA LYS A 61 25.22 -14.84 -16.32
C LYS A 61 25.94 -13.80 -15.45
N ARG A 62 25.90 -12.53 -15.86
CA ARG A 62 26.47 -11.43 -15.06
C ARG A 62 25.84 -11.34 -13.67
N CYS A 63 24.52 -11.51 -13.57
CA CYS A 63 23.83 -11.56 -12.29
C CYS A 63 24.34 -12.74 -11.43
N SER A 64 24.49 -13.93 -12.02
CA SER A 64 25.08 -15.09 -11.33
C SER A 64 26.50 -14.85 -10.84
N ASP A 65 27.35 -14.22 -11.65
CA ASP A 65 28.74 -13.94 -11.28
C ASP A 65 28.82 -12.89 -10.16
N MET A 66 27.98 -11.84 -10.20
CA MET A 66 27.88 -10.86 -9.12
C MET A 66 27.41 -11.51 -7.82
N THR A 67 26.34 -12.32 -7.85
CA THR A 67 25.85 -13.07 -6.69
C THR A 67 26.96 -13.92 -6.06
N LYS A 68 27.71 -14.68 -6.88
CA LYS A 68 28.84 -15.49 -6.41
C LYS A 68 29.94 -14.64 -5.78
N SER A 69 30.28 -13.49 -6.38
CA SER A 69 31.29 -12.58 -5.84
C SER A 69 30.90 -11.99 -4.48
N MET A 70 29.60 -11.92 -4.19
CA MET A 70 29.04 -11.51 -2.90
C MET A 70 28.89 -12.68 -1.91
N GLY A 71 29.35 -13.89 -2.26
CA GLY A 71 29.23 -15.08 -1.40
C GLY A 71 27.80 -15.64 -1.30
N GLN A 72 26.89 -15.23 -2.18
CA GLN A 72 25.50 -15.69 -2.18
C GLN A 72 25.33 -16.95 -3.05
N SER A 73 24.46 -17.88 -2.62
CA SER A 73 24.23 -19.15 -3.34
C SER A 73 23.19 -19.04 -4.46
N TYR A 74 22.23 -18.12 -4.33
CA TYR A 74 21.10 -17.98 -5.24
C TYR A 74 21.04 -16.58 -5.84
N SER A 75 20.94 -16.51 -7.16
CA SER A 75 20.78 -15.26 -7.88
C SER A 75 19.31 -14.99 -8.08
N ASN A 76 18.84 -13.81 -7.72
CA ASN A 76 17.44 -13.43 -7.92
C ASN A 76 17.36 -12.30 -8.92
N GLN A 77 16.68 -12.53 -10.04
CA GLN A 77 16.54 -11.55 -11.11
C GLN A 77 15.08 -11.40 -11.51
N THR A 78 14.59 -10.16 -11.48
CA THR A 78 13.22 -9.83 -11.86
C THR A 78 13.21 -9.25 -13.27
N PHE A 79 12.27 -9.70 -14.10
CA PHE A 79 12.12 -9.28 -15.49
C PHE A 79 10.68 -8.83 -15.78
N ASP A 80 10.52 -7.81 -16.62
CA ASP A 80 9.21 -7.47 -17.18
C ASP A 80 8.64 -8.64 -17.99
N GLN A 81 7.32 -8.68 -18.17
CA GLN A 81 6.62 -9.86 -18.71
C GLN A 81 7.20 -10.39 -20.03
N GLN A 82 7.54 -9.52 -20.96
CA GLN A 82 8.14 -9.93 -22.23
C GLN A 82 9.52 -10.56 -22.04
N LEU A 83 10.36 -9.95 -21.21
CA LEU A 83 11.72 -10.44 -20.94
C LEU A 83 11.72 -11.68 -20.07
N TYR A 84 10.75 -11.81 -19.16
CA TYR A 84 10.57 -13.01 -18.33
C TYR A 84 10.36 -14.25 -19.20
N ALA A 85 9.53 -14.16 -20.24
CA ALA A 85 9.30 -15.27 -21.17
C ALA A 85 10.61 -15.71 -21.86
N ILE A 86 11.44 -14.75 -22.28
CA ILE A 86 12.74 -15.03 -22.90
C ILE A 86 13.71 -15.61 -21.87
N ALA A 87 13.77 -15.06 -20.66
CA ALA A 87 14.63 -15.54 -19.58
C ALA A 87 14.30 -16.99 -19.19
N LYS A 88 13.02 -17.36 -19.15
CA LYS A 88 12.59 -18.76 -18.95
C LYS A 88 13.05 -19.68 -20.07
N GLN A 89 13.01 -19.24 -21.33
CA GLN A 89 13.55 -20.02 -22.45
C GLN A 89 15.07 -20.24 -22.31
N VAL A 90 15.81 -19.19 -21.91
CA VAL A 90 17.26 -19.27 -21.64
C VAL A 90 17.56 -20.25 -20.52
N GLU A 91 16.83 -20.19 -19.41
CA GLU A 91 16.97 -21.11 -18.28
C GLU A 91 16.68 -22.56 -18.69
N TRP A 92 15.59 -22.81 -19.43
CA TRP A 92 15.23 -24.13 -19.93
C TRP A 92 16.23 -24.71 -20.92
N ALA A 93 16.89 -23.86 -21.71
CA ALA A 93 17.94 -24.28 -22.64
C ALA A 93 19.25 -24.63 -21.92
N MET A 94 19.50 -24.09 -20.73
CA MET A 94 20.74 -24.28 -19.97
C MET A 94 20.46 -24.52 -18.47
N PRO A 95 19.71 -25.59 -18.11
CA PRO A 95 19.21 -25.79 -16.74
C PRO A 95 20.35 -25.93 -15.73
N GLU A 96 21.44 -26.62 -16.08
CA GLU A 96 22.60 -26.76 -15.20
C GLU A 96 23.34 -25.45 -14.96
N THR A 97 23.35 -24.55 -15.94
CA THR A 97 24.00 -23.23 -15.80
C THR A 97 23.20 -22.32 -14.87
N PHE A 98 21.87 -22.44 -14.90
CA PHE A 98 20.95 -21.55 -14.18
C PHE A 98 20.21 -22.23 -13.02
N LYS A 99 20.68 -23.40 -12.56
CA LYS A 99 20.03 -24.18 -11.49
C LYS A 99 19.82 -23.44 -10.16
N THR A 100 20.66 -22.43 -9.88
CA THR A 100 20.55 -21.57 -8.69
C THR A 100 20.03 -20.16 -9.00
N HIS A 101 19.51 -19.95 -10.21
CA HIS A 101 19.04 -18.66 -10.67
C HIS A 101 17.51 -18.59 -10.58
N ILE A 102 17.00 -17.76 -9.67
CA ILE A 102 15.57 -17.57 -9.42
C ILE A 102 15.09 -16.40 -10.29
N ILE A 103 14.35 -16.74 -11.35
CA ILE A 103 13.74 -15.76 -12.25
C ILE A 103 12.35 -15.37 -11.73
N ARG A 104 12.11 -14.08 -11.54
CA ARG A 104 10.84 -13.52 -11.09
C ARG A 104 10.17 -12.67 -12.16
N LEU A 105 8.85 -12.79 -12.25
CA LEU A 105 8.03 -11.88 -13.07
C LEU A 105 7.90 -10.53 -12.35
N GLY A 106 8.20 -9.44 -13.07
CA GLY A 106 8.07 -8.07 -12.60
C GLY A 106 6.61 -7.66 -12.46
N GLY A 107 6.22 -7.22 -11.26
CA GLY A 107 4.85 -6.85 -10.94
C GLY A 107 4.44 -5.43 -11.37
N PHE A 108 5.38 -4.61 -11.87
CA PHE A 108 5.13 -3.19 -12.15
C PHE A 108 4.01 -2.96 -13.18
N HIS A 109 4.06 -3.69 -14.29
CA HIS A 109 3.02 -3.60 -15.31
C HIS A 109 1.67 -4.15 -14.81
N THR A 110 1.67 -5.22 -14.03
CA THR A 110 0.46 -5.76 -13.40
C THR A 110 -0.21 -4.71 -12.51
N LEU A 111 0.57 -4.04 -11.66
CA LEU A 111 0.05 -2.98 -10.80
C LEU A 111 -0.43 -1.77 -11.61
N SER A 112 0.28 -1.40 -12.67
CA SER A 112 -0.13 -0.30 -13.56
C SER A 112 -1.43 -0.61 -14.30
N CYS A 113 -1.61 -1.86 -14.77
CA CYS A 113 -2.87 -2.34 -15.34
C CYS A 113 -3.99 -2.33 -14.31
N PHE A 114 -3.72 -2.72 -13.06
CA PHE A 114 -4.72 -2.69 -11.99
C PHE A 114 -5.18 -1.25 -11.68
N ILE A 115 -4.26 -0.30 -11.60
CA ILE A 115 -4.57 1.14 -11.49
C ILE A 115 -5.44 1.59 -12.66
N ALA A 116 -5.08 1.20 -13.89
CA ALA A 116 -5.87 1.53 -15.07
C ALA A 116 -7.29 0.93 -15.02
N SER A 117 -7.45 -0.29 -14.50
CA SER A 117 -8.76 -0.91 -14.28
C SER A 117 -9.60 -0.14 -13.25
N ILE A 118 -9.00 0.33 -12.15
CA ILE A 118 -9.69 1.20 -11.18
C ILE A 118 -10.16 2.47 -11.88
N GLY A 119 -9.27 3.13 -12.62
CA GLY A 119 -9.60 4.33 -13.39
C GLY A 119 -10.70 4.08 -14.42
N LYS A 120 -10.73 2.90 -15.05
CA LYS A 120 -11.77 2.52 -16.01
C LYS A 120 -13.14 2.26 -15.37
N LEU A 121 -13.16 1.67 -14.17
CA LEU A 121 -14.39 1.34 -13.45
C LEU A 121 -15.00 2.56 -12.75
N TRP A 122 -14.17 3.38 -12.11
CA TRP A 122 -14.61 4.41 -11.18
C TRP A 122 -14.29 5.83 -11.62
N GLY A 123 -13.50 6.01 -12.67
CA GLY A 123 -13.05 7.32 -13.13
C GLY A 123 -14.21 8.28 -13.38
N ASP A 124 -15.20 7.84 -14.17
CA ASP A 124 -16.41 8.60 -14.47
C ASP A 124 -17.50 8.44 -13.39
N GLY A 125 -17.24 7.62 -12.37
CA GLY A 125 -18.09 7.43 -11.18
C GLY A 125 -17.77 8.42 -10.05
N GLY A 126 -17.06 9.51 -10.35
CA GLY A 126 -16.67 10.54 -9.40
C GLY A 126 -15.23 10.44 -8.86
N LEU A 127 -14.49 9.36 -9.17
CA LEU A 127 -13.10 9.23 -8.69
C LEU A 127 -12.18 10.33 -9.24
N LYS A 128 -12.38 10.72 -10.51
CA LYS A 128 -11.61 11.83 -11.09
C LYS A 128 -11.98 13.16 -10.43
N ASP A 129 -13.26 13.40 -10.23
CA ASP A 129 -13.78 14.65 -9.64
C ASP A 129 -13.27 14.81 -8.20
N LEU A 130 -13.23 13.73 -7.42
CA LEU A 130 -12.63 13.71 -6.07
C LEU A 130 -11.16 14.14 -6.03
N LEU A 131 -10.43 14.02 -7.13
CA LEU A 131 -9.03 14.43 -7.23
C LEU A 131 -8.87 15.83 -7.86
N ILE A 132 -9.79 16.22 -8.74
CA ILE A 132 -9.73 17.45 -9.52
C ILE A 132 -10.36 18.62 -8.76
N ASP A 133 -11.59 18.46 -8.28
CA ASP A 133 -12.38 19.52 -7.65
C ASP A 133 -11.70 20.11 -6.40
N PRO A 134 -11.16 19.30 -5.46
CA PRO A 134 -10.39 19.82 -4.34
C PRO A 134 -8.96 20.26 -4.73
N SER A 135 -8.63 20.28 -6.02
CA SER A 135 -7.31 20.68 -6.54
C SER A 135 -6.14 19.84 -6.03
N VAL A 136 -6.37 18.55 -5.75
CA VAL A 136 -5.29 17.62 -5.35
C VAL A 136 -4.38 17.36 -6.54
N TYR A 137 -4.94 17.21 -7.75
CA TYR A 137 -4.21 17.11 -9.00
C TYR A 137 -4.95 17.81 -10.15
N ALA A 138 -4.19 18.34 -11.12
CA ALA A 138 -4.77 18.87 -12.35
C ALA A 138 -5.39 17.76 -13.21
N ALA A 139 -6.49 18.06 -13.91
CA ALA A 139 -7.27 17.09 -14.70
C ALA A 139 -6.42 16.23 -15.65
N GLY A 140 -5.54 16.84 -16.45
CA GLY A 140 -4.66 16.09 -17.36
C GLY A 140 -3.70 15.14 -16.65
N THR A 141 -3.29 15.46 -15.41
CA THR A 141 -2.49 14.56 -14.57
C THR A 141 -3.35 13.38 -14.10
N VAL A 142 -4.58 13.65 -13.67
CA VAL A 142 -5.53 12.64 -13.24
C VAL A 142 -5.83 11.63 -14.34
N ASP A 143 -6.03 12.08 -15.58
CA ASP A 143 -6.25 11.16 -16.70
C ASP A 143 -5.05 10.23 -16.93
N GLN A 144 -3.82 10.75 -16.88
CA GLN A 144 -2.62 9.90 -17.03
C GLN A 144 -2.45 8.92 -15.85
N MET A 145 -2.81 9.33 -14.63
CA MET A 145 -2.83 8.45 -13.46
C MET A 145 -3.85 7.32 -13.63
N MET A 146 -5.09 7.67 -14.03
CA MET A 146 -6.19 6.71 -14.24
C MET A 146 -5.98 5.80 -15.46
N CYS A 147 -5.02 6.11 -16.34
CA CYS A 147 -4.55 5.19 -17.39
C CYS A 147 -3.34 4.34 -16.96
N GLY A 148 -2.89 4.42 -15.71
CA GLY A 148 -1.72 3.68 -15.21
C GLY A 148 -0.38 4.20 -15.73
N LYS A 149 -0.34 5.36 -16.40
CA LYS A 149 0.89 5.92 -17.01
C LYS A 149 1.73 6.72 -16.03
N GLN A 150 1.13 7.23 -14.95
CA GLN A 150 1.83 7.94 -13.89
C GLN A 150 1.75 7.16 -12.57
N PHE A 151 2.48 6.04 -12.50
CA PHE A 151 2.39 5.06 -11.42
C PHE A 151 2.50 5.68 -10.02
N ASN A 152 3.63 6.34 -9.69
CA ASN A 152 3.86 6.87 -8.34
C ASN A 152 2.79 7.88 -7.89
N ARG A 153 2.36 8.74 -8.82
CA ARG A 153 1.30 9.73 -8.54
C ARG A 153 -0.05 9.07 -8.39
N ALA A 154 -0.37 8.08 -9.22
CA ALA A 154 -1.60 7.31 -9.13
C ALA A 154 -1.69 6.54 -7.80
N VAL A 155 -0.60 5.90 -7.38
CA VAL A 155 -0.53 5.24 -6.06
C VAL A 155 -0.81 6.26 -4.96
N ARG A 156 -0.12 7.41 -4.94
CA ARG A 156 -0.37 8.45 -3.93
C ARG A 156 -1.80 8.95 -3.95
N ALA A 157 -2.37 9.22 -5.12
CA ALA A 157 -3.73 9.71 -5.28
C ALA A 157 -4.77 8.71 -4.76
N LEU A 158 -4.65 7.43 -5.14
CA LEU A 158 -5.54 6.38 -4.67
C LEU A 158 -5.41 6.15 -3.16
N THR A 159 -4.21 6.27 -2.59
CA THR A 159 -4.01 6.22 -1.14
C THR A 159 -4.73 7.37 -0.44
N VAL A 160 -4.62 8.61 -0.94
CA VAL A 160 -5.33 9.78 -0.36
C VAL A 160 -6.85 9.60 -0.44
N VAL A 161 -7.36 9.14 -1.58
CA VAL A 161 -8.80 8.87 -1.74
C VAL A 161 -9.25 7.78 -0.78
N TYR A 162 -8.48 6.69 -0.66
CA TYR A 162 -8.77 5.62 0.29
C TYR A 162 -8.80 6.12 1.73
N GLU A 163 -7.80 6.90 2.16
CA GLU A 163 -7.75 7.51 3.49
C GLU A 163 -8.97 8.39 3.77
N ALA A 164 -9.35 9.25 2.80
CA ALA A 164 -10.52 10.11 2.93
C ALA A 164 -11.83 9.30 3.04
N LEU A 165 -12.00 8.27 2.21
CA LEU A 165 -13.19 7.39 2.25
C LEU A 165 -13.27 6.61 3.56
N VAL A 166 -12.14 6.08 4.05
CA VAL A 166 -12.10 5.37 5.34
C VAL A 166 -12.41 6.32 6.50
N ALA A 167 -11.90 7.54 6.49
CA ALA A 167 -12.22 8.53 7.52
C ALA A 167 -13.71 8.87 7.54
N LEU A 168 -14.34 9.06 6.36
CA LEU A 168 -15.78 9.28 6.24
C LEU A 168 -16.58 8.06 6.71
N TRP A 169 -16.15 6.86 6.33
CA TRP A 169 -16.80 5.61 6.72
C TRP A 169 -16.75 5.36 8.23
N LEU A 170 -15.59 5.57 8.87
CA LEU A 170 -15.45 5.51 10.32
C LEU A 170 -16.29 6.59 11.02
N SER A 171 -16.36 7.79 10.46
CA SER A 171 -17.21 8.85 11.01
C SER A 171 -18.69 8.45 10.98
N ALA A 172 -19.14 7.91 9.85
CA ALA A 172 -20.50 7.39 9.71
C ALA A 172 -20.78 6.23 10.67
N PHE A 173 -19.81 5.34 10.86
CA PHE A 173 -19.90 4.25 11.82
C PHE A 173 -20.09 4.76 13.26
N PHE A 174 -19.28 5.70 13.73
CA PHE A 174 -19.43 6.23 15.10
C PHE A 174 -20.72 7.03 15.29
N LEU A 175 -21.21 7.71 14.25
CA LEU A 175 -22.55 8.31 14.25
C LEU A 175 -23.63 7.25 14.45
N TRP A 176 -23.55 6.16 13.68
CA TRP A 176 -24.47 5.04 13.83
C TRP A 176 -24.40 4.39 15.22
N CYS A 177 -23.20 4.21 15.78
CA CYS A 177 -23.05 3.71 17.16
C CYS A 177 -23.71 4.62 18.18
N ARG A 178 -23.59 5.94 18.04
CA ARG A 178 -24.24 6.91 18.93
C ARG A 178 -25.75 6.85 18.81
N ASP A 179 -26.27 6.84 17.59
CA ASP A 179 -27.71 6.89 17.34
C ASP A 179 -28.43 5.57 17.74
N ASN A 180 -27.67 4.49 17.97
CA ASN A 180 -28.16 3.19 18.45
C ASN A 180 -27.71 2.85 19.88
N ASP A 181 -27.22 3.84 20.65
CA ASP A 181 -26.74 3.66 22.05
C ASP A 181 -25.62 2.61 22.22
N LEU A 182 -24.86 2.32 21.16
CA LEU A 182 -23.77 1.35 21.16
C LEU A 182 -22.42 1.95 21.61
N MET A 183 -22.35 3.26 21.85
CA MET A 183 -21.13 3.93 22.30
C MET A 183 -20.63 3.39 23.65
N ALA A 184 -21.54 2.92 24.51
CA ALA A 184 -21.19 2.29 25.79
C ALA A 184 -20.48 0.92 25.62
N SER A 185 -20.48 0.35 24.41
CA SER A 185 -19.75 -0.91 24.15
C SER A 185 -18.24 -0.70 23.99
N PHE A 186 -17.78 0.53 23.80
CA PHE A 186 -16.36 0.87 23.76
C PHE A 186 -15.84 1.11 25.19
N PRO A 187 -14.63 0.65 25.53
CA PRO A 187 -14.04 0.93 26.83
C PRO A 187 -13.87 2.45 27.03
N ASP A 188 -14.04 2.95 28.26
CA ASP A 188 -13.86 4.38 28.57
C ASP A 188 -12.49 4.91 28.11
N ARG A 189 -11.46 4.04 28.18
CA ARG A 189 -10.09 4.36 27.76
C ARG A 189 -9.91 4.35 26.24
N PHE A 190 -10.86 3.89 25.43
CA PHE A 190 -10.69 3.68 23.99
C PHE A 190 -10.08 4.89 23.28
N TRP A 191 -10.66 6.08 23.45
CA TRP A 191 -10.18 7.29 22.78
C TRP A 191 -8.79 7.73 23.26
N SER A 192 -8.54 7.63 24.57
CA SER A 192 -7.22 7.91 25.13
C SER A 192 -6.18 6.88 24.68
N LEU A 193 -6.56 5.62 24.51
CA LEU A 193 -5.68 4.54 24.03
C LEU A 193 -5.32 4.75 22.56
N MET A 194 -6.28 5.12 21.71
CA MET A 194 -6.00 5.45 20.30
C MET A 194 -5.07 6.67 20.20
N SER A 195 -5.30 7.70 21.02
CA SER A 195 -4.45 8.90 21.06
C SER A 195 -3.03 8.57 21.58
N GLU A 196 -2.95 7.69 22.58
CA GLU A 196 -1.68 7.20 23.14
C GLU A 196 -0.89 6.40 22.10
N VAL A 197 -1.53 5.48 21.35
CA VAL A 197 -0.86 4.74 20.26
C VAL A 197 -0.28 5.69 19.22
N VAL A 198 -1.04 6.72 18.83
CA VAL A 198 -0.60 7.75 17.88
C VAL A 198 0.54 8.60 18.46
N SER A 199 0.48 8.96 19.74
CA SER A 199 1.50 9.75 20.42
C SER A 199 2.79 8.96 20.62
N ASN A 200 2.70 7.74 21.15
CA ASN A 200 3.83 6.83 21.38
C ASN A 200 4.55 6.52 20.07
N PHE A 201 3.82 6.47 18.96
CA PHE A 201 4.44 6.35 17.64
C PHE A 201 5.37 7.53 17.30
N LYS A 202 5.05 8.76 17.75
CA LYS A 202 5.88 9.95 17.51
C LYS A 202 7.08 10.04 18.45
N SER A 203 7.05 9.37 19.61
CA SER A 203 7.98 9.65 20.71
C SER A 203 8.77 8.46 21.27
N ASP A 204 8.37 7.21 21.04
CA ASP A 204 8.90 6.06 21.79
C ASP A 204 9.32 4.85 20.92
N LYS A 205 10.35 4.13 21.37
CA LYS A 205 10.88 2.91 20.73
C LYS A 205 10.17 1.64 21.23
N ASP A 206 9.46 1.67 22.35
CA ASP A 206 8.83 0.49 22.96
C ASP A 206 7.29 0.60 23.01
N ASN A 207 6.67 0.67 21.82
CA ASN A 207 5.22 0.92 21.65
C ASN A 207 4.34 -0.34 21.84
N ASN A 208 4.92 -1.48 22.21
CA ASN A 208 4.24 -2.78 22.10
C ASN A 208 3.03 -2.92 23.03
N LYS A 209 3.05 -2.33 24.24
CA LYS A 209 1.95 -2.49 25.20
C LYS A 209 0.66 -1.79 24.74
N SER A 210 0.74 -0.51 24.39
CA SER A 210 -0.42 0.27 23.96
C SER A 210 -0.99 -0.26 22.63
N VAL A 211 -0.11 -0.67 21.70
CA VAL A 211 -0.51 -1.30 20.43
C VAL A 211 -1.21 -2.64 20.68
N ASN A 212 -0.70 -3.50 21.55
CA ASN A 212 -1.34 -4.78 21.86
C ASN A 212 -2.72 -4.60 22.50
N GLU A 213 -2.86 -3.65 23.42
CA GLU A 213 -4.15 -3.31 24.03
C GLU A 213 -5.13 -2.77 22.98
N ALA A 214 -4.68 -1.88 22.09
CA ALA A 214 -5.49 -1.36 20.99
C ALA A 214 -5.91 -2.48 20.02
N LEU A 215 -5.01 -3.40 19.68
CA LEU A 215 -5.31 -4.55 18.83
C LEU A 215 -6.38 -5.46 19.44
N ILE A 216 -6.35 -5.67 20.76
CA ILE A 216 -7.39 -6.42 21.46
C ILE A 216 -8.73 -5.70 21.28
N VAL A 217 -8.82 -4.41 21.59
CA VAL A 217 -10.07 -3.63 21.46
C VAL A 217 -10.57 -3.61 20.01
N VAL A 218 -9.67 -3.44 19.04
CA VAL A 218 -10.02 -3.46 17.62
C VAL A 218 -10.63 -4.81 17.25
N ARG A 219 -10.03 -5.92 17.68
CA ARG A 219 -10.50 -7.27 17.32
C ARG A 219 -11.78 -7.67 18.04
N THR A 220 -11.91 -7.35 19.32
CA THR A 220 -13.02 -7.85 20.16
C THR A 220 -14.24 -6.95 20.14
N ILE A 221 -14.07 -5.65 19.83
CA ILE A 221 -15.15 -4.66 19.91
C ILE A 221 -15.34 -3.97 18.56
N LEU A 222 -14.30 -3.33 18.03
CA LEU A 222 -14.45 -2.50 16.83
C LEU A 222 -14.86 -3.32 15.60
N MET A 223 -14.14 -4.40 15.28
CA MET A 223 -14.38 -5.20 14.08
C MET A 223 -15.77 -5.86 14.08
N PRO A 224 -16.26 -6.47 15.18
CA PRO A 224 -17.64 -6.96 15.25
C PRO A 224 -18.68 -5.85 15.02
N ARG A 225 -18.49 -4.67 15.62
CA ARG A 225 -19.41 -3.54 15.43
C ARG A 225 -19.37 -2.97 14.02
N LEU A 226 -18.19 -2.90 13.40
CA LEU A 226 -18.06 -2.50 12.00
C LEU A 226 -18.78 -3.48 11.07
N GLU A 227 -18.77 -4.78 11.38
CA GLU A 227 -19.52 -5.76 10.61
C GLU A 227 -21.03 -5.61 10.80
N GLU A 228 -21.51 -5.35 12.02
CA GLU A 228 -22.94 -5.02 12.26
C GLU A 228 -23.35 -3.77 11.47
N PHE A 229 -22.53 -2.73 11.48
CA PHE A 229 -22.76 -1.51 10.69
C PHE A 229 -22.78 -1.78 9.19
N ARG A 230 -21.87 -2.62 8.69
CA ARG A 230 -21.83 -3.04 7.28
C ARG A 230 -23.10 -3.80 6.90
N GLN A 231 -23.55 -4.73 7.74
CA GLN A 231 -24.78 -5.50 7.51
C GLN A 231 -26.01 -4.60 7.51
N TRP A 232 -26.11 -3.69 8.48
CA TRP A 232 -27.17 -2.68 8.54
C TRP A 232 -27.21 -1.85 7.25
N GLY A 233 -26.07 -1.31 6.81
CA GLY A 233 -26.05 -0.49 5.60
C GLY A 233 -26.32 -1.29 4.32
N CYS A 234 -25.91 -2.56 4.25
CA CYS A 234 -26.24 -3.46 3.14
C CYS A 234 -27.75 -3.74 3.04
N GLN A 235 -28.50 -3.72 4.15
CA GLN A 235 -29.96 -3.83 4.12
C GLN A 235 -30.62 -2.58 3.53
N LEU A 236 -30.01 -1.41 3.74
CA LEU A 236 -30.50 -0.14 3.22
C LEU A 236 -30.14 0.08 1.75
N SER A 237 -28.97 -0.40 1.32
CA SER A 237 -28.53 -0.23 -0.06
C SER A 237 -27.57 -1.34 -0.51
N PRO A 238 -27.79 -1.93 -1.70
CA PRO A 238 -26.90 -2.96 -2.24
C PRO A 238 -25.51 -2.44 -2.61
N VAL A 239 -25.29 -1.12 -2.65
CA VAL A 239 -23.99 -0.49 -2.92
C VAL A 239 -23.15 -0.22 -1.66
N PHE A 240 -23.67 -0.52 -0.46
CA PHE A 240 -22.96 -0.37 0.82
C PHE A 240 -22.01 -1.56 1.15
N LYS A 241 -21.71 -2.41 0.16
CA LYS A 241 -21.01 -3.68 0.37
C LYS A 241 -19.54 -3.53 0.73
#